data_AF-A0A1F5P829-F1
#
_entry.id   AF-A0A1F5P829-F1
#
_cell.length_a   1.000
_cell.length_b   1.000
_cell.length_c   1.000
_cell.angle_alpha   90.00
_cell.angle_beta   90.00
_cell.angle_gamma   90.00
#
_symmetry.space_group_name_H-M   'P 1'
#
loop_
_entity.id
_entity.type
_entity.pdbx_description
1 polymer ?
#
loop_
_entity_poly.entity_id
_entity_poly.type
_entity_poly.pdbx_seq_one_letter_code
_entity_poly.pdbx_strand_id
1 'polypeptide(L)'
;MKFACLPKPRLWQENSLKVEVWALKFMTMQQFNVPQFVEIEDKIIGPLTLRQFLVIVAGGIVVLFFWALFKYGVIFWFLAVPTALLTLFIALGSLNGRPVLSHVFPLISYISAPKRRLFHREAPVIIIKKRAEEKKSATLASGEVQNRLKRLAYILDQKTNVEEQMVHDANQQMVANDTNNHANVTNK
;
A
#
# COMPACT_ATOMS: atom_id res chain seq x y z
N MET A 1 -59.79 14.91 14.48
CA MET A 1 -60.23 14.37 13.17
C MET A 1 -59.75 12.92 13.07
N LYS A 2 -60.65 11.94 13.21
CA LYS A 2 -60.35 10.50 13.07
C LYS A 2 -60.62 10.11 11.62
N PHE A 3 -59.59 9.74 10.88
CA PHE A 3 -59.77 9.13 9.55
C PHE A 3 -60.04 7.65 9.74
N ALA A 4 -61.30 7.25 9.56
CA ALA A 4 -61.67 5.86 9.39
C ALA A 4 -61.18 5.39 8.02
N CYS A 5 -60.27 4.42 8.01
CA CYS A 5 -59.79 3.78 6.78
C CYS A 5 -60.78 2.69 6.38
N LEU A 6 -61.30 2.75 5.15
CA LEU A 6 -62.19 1.74 4.56
C LEU A 6 -61.48 0.38 4.43
N PRO A 7 -62.17 -0.76 4.63
CA PRO A 7 -61.57 -2.07 4.44
C PRO A 7 -61.36 -2.36 2.94
N LYS A 8 -60.14 -2.76 2.56
CA LYS A 8 -59.78 -3.20 1.19
C LYS A 8 -60.57 -4.46 0.78
N PRO A 9 -60.95 -4.60 -0.50
CA PRO A 9 -61.68 -5.76 -0.99
C PRO A 9 -60.82 -7.04 -1.02
N ARG A 10 -61.46 -8.10 -0.55
CA ARG A 10 -60.98 -9.45 -0.22
C ARG A 10 -60.85 -10.34 -1.46
N LEU A 11 -59.96 -10.05 -2.41
CA LEU A 11 -59.77 -10.92 -3.59
C LEU A 11 -58.32 -11.11 -4.08
N TRP A 12 -57.30 -10.72 -3.30
CA TRP A 12 -55.89 -10.88 -3.69
C TRP A 12 -55.02 -11.50 -2.61
N GLN A 13 -55.48 -12.59 -1.98
CA GLN A 13 -54.78 -13.21 -0.85
C GLN A 13 -54.69 -14.74 -0.96
N GLU A 14 -54.16 -15.26 -2.08
CA GLU A 14 -53.93 -16.71 -2.19
C GLU A 14 -52.56 -17.12 -2.74
N ASN A 15 -51.74 -16.19 -3.25
CA ASN A 15 -50.49 -16.56 -3.95
C ASN A 15 -49.20 -15.86 -3.48
N SER A 16 -49.15 -15.35 -2.25
CA SER A 16 -47.95 -14.68 -1.70
C SER A 16 -46.99 -15.60 -0.95
N LEU A 17 -47.38 -16.84 -0.58
CA LEU A 17 -46.60 -17.67 0.35
C LEU A 17 -45.50 -18.54 -0.29
N LYS A 18 -45.44 -18.69 -1.62
CA LYS A 18 -44.41 -19.54 -2.27
C LYS A 18 -43.11 -18.80 -2.62
N VAL A 19 -43.16 -17.48 -2.76
CA VAL A 19 -41.99 -16.66 -3.13
C VAL A 19 -41.14 -16.25 -1.92
N GLU A 20 -41.71 -16.22 -0.72
CA GLU A 20 -40.97 -15.80 0.49
C GLU A 20 -40.04 -16.90 1.04
N VAL A 21 -40.37 -18.17 0.80
CA VAL A 21 -39.58 -19.30 1.34
C VAL A 21 -38.28 -19.54 0.53
N TRP A 22 -38.25 -19.19 -0.76
CA TRP A 22 -37.04 -19.30 -1.59
C TRP A 22 -36.06 -18.14 -1.39
N ALA A 23 -36.55 -16.93 -1.06
CA ALA A 23 -35.71 -15.77 -0.81
C ALA A 23 -34.93 -15.86 0.51
N LEU A 24 -35.52 -16.50 1.53
CA LEU A 24 -34.88 -16.64 2.86
C LEU A 24 -33.78 -17.70 2.92
N LYS A 25 -33.65 -18.57 1.91
CA LYS A 25 -32.67 -19.66 1.90
C LYS A 25 -31.34 -19.31 1.20
N PHE A 26 -31.28 -18.22 0.45
CA PHE A 26 -30.12 -17.91 -0.41
C PHE A 26 -29.10 -16.92 0.16
N MET A 27 -29.33 -16.35 1.34
CA MET A 27 -28.46 -15.30 1.89
C MET A 27 -27.68 -15.74 3.12
N THR A 28 -27.17 -16.98 3.13
CA THR A 28 -26.05 -17.31 4.02
C THR A 28 -24.77 -16.79 3.38
N MET A 29 -24.49 -15.51 3.56
CA MET A 29 -23.16 -14.95 3.29
C MET A 29 -22.18 -15.68 4.21
N GLN A 30 -21.47 -16.67 3.68
CA GLN A 30 -20.31 -17.25 4.35
C GLN A 30 -19.25 -16.15 4.42
N GLN A 31 -19.22 -15.43 5.52
CA GLN A 31 -18.18 -14.45 5.80
C GLN A 31 -16.86 -15.19 6.00
N PHE A 32 -15.99 -15.10 5.00
CA PHE A 32 -14.60 -15.54 5.14
C PHE A 32 -13.92 -14.60 6.13
N ASN A 33 -13.52 -15.13 7.29
CA ASN A 33 -12.63 -14.43 8.19
C ASN A 33 -11.30 -14.24 7.46
N VAL A 34 -11.00 -13.00 7.06
CA VAL A 34 -9.67 -12.67 6.56
C VAL A 34 -8.68 -12.97 7.69
N PRO A 35 -7.65 -13.79 7.44
CA PRO A 35 -6.64 -14.06 8.44
C PRO A 35 -5.93 -12.75 8.80
N GLN A 36 -6.15 -12.25 10.01
CA GLN A 36 -5.56 -11.00 10.51
C GLN A 36 -4.11 -11.19 11.01
N PHE A 37 -3.45 -12.30 10.66
CA PHE A 37 -2.21 -12.78 11.27
C PHE A 37 -0.94 -12.34 10.54
N VAL A 38 -0.92 -11.17 9.91
CA VAL A 38 0.27 -10.70 9.15
C VAL A 38 1.39 -10.17 10.06
N GLU A 39 1.12 -9.87 11.33
CA GLU A 39 2.10 -9.27 12.25
C GLU A 39 2.34 -10.14 13.49
N ILE A 40 2.61 -11.42 13.30
CA ILE A 40 3.16 -12.24 14.39
C ILE A 40 4.67 -12.01 14.40
N GLU A 41 5.18 -11.34 15.43
CA GLU A 41 6.62 -11.20 15.63
C GLU A 41 7.29 -12.58 15.70
N ASP A 42 8.45 -12.72 15.06
CA ASP A 42 9.22 -13.97 15.10
C ASP A 42 9.56 -14.35 16.54
N LYS A 43 9.09 -15.53 16.94
CA LYS A 43 9.38 -16.15 18.23
C LYS A 43 10.72 -16.87 18.13
N ILE A 44 11.76 -16.33 18.75
CA ILE A 44 13.13 -16.87 18.64
C ILE A 44 13.44 -17.82 19.80
N ILE A 45 12.93 -17.57 21.00
CA ILE A 45 13.22 -18.37 22.20
C ILE A 45 11.90 -18.92 22.74
N GLY A 46 11.49 -20.09 22.24
CA GLY A 46 10.24 -20.75 22.63
C GLY A 46 9.01 -19.86 22.36
N PRO A 47 8.15 -19.58 23.36
CA PRO A 47 6.97 -18.72 23.16
C PRO A 47 7.30 -17.21 23.13
N LEU A 48 8.53 -16.81 23.48
CA LEU A 48 8.93 -15.42 23.67
C LEU A 48 9.49 -14.77 22.39
N THR A 49 9.10 -13.52 22.13
CA THR A 49 9.68 -12.68 21.06
C THR A 49 10.97 -12.01 21.53
N LEU A 50 11.83 -11.56 20.60
CA LEU A 50 13.07 -10.86 20.96
C LEU A 50 12.85 -9.65 21.87
N ARG A 51 11.77 -8.90 21.63
CA ARG A 51 11.42 -7.72 22.42
C ARG A 51 10.98 -8.10 23.83
N GLN A 52 10.21 -9.17 23.98
CA GLN A 52 9.79 -9.69 25.29
C GLN A 52 10.98 -10.21 26.09
N PHE A 53 11.91 -10.90 25.43
CA PHE A 53 13.14 -11.36 26.07
C PHE A 53 13.95 -10.18 26.62
N LEU A 54 14.14 -9.11 25.85
CA LEU A 54 14.81 -7.89 26.31
C LEU A 54 14.12 -7.28 27.54
N VAL A 55 12.79 -7.31 27.61
CA VAL A 55 12.03 -6.81 28.76
C VAL A 55 12.27 -7.66 30.00
N ILE A 56 12.33 -8.99 29.87
CA ILE A 56 12.66 -9.89 30.99
C ILE A 56 14.08 -9.60 31.49
N VAL A 57 15.04 -9.45 30.59
CA VAL A 57 16.42 -9.11 30.94
C VAL A 57 16.47 -7.74 31.65
N ALA A 58 15.78 -6.74 31.12
CA ALA A 58 15.71 -5.42 31.74
C ALA A 58 15.07 -5.47 33.14
N GLY A 59 13.97 -6.20 33.32
CA GLY A 59 13.34 -6.37 34.63
C GLY A 59 14.22 -7.15 35.61
N GLY A 60 14.95 -8.15 35.13
CA GLY A 60 15.96 -8.87 35.91
C GLY A 60 17.08 -7.95 36.40
N ILE A 61 17.56 -7.03 35.55
CA ILE A 61 18.54 -6.00 35.93
C ILE A 61 17.97 -5.07 37.00
N VAL A 62 16.70 -4.66 36.87
CA VAL A 62 16.03 -3.82 37.89
C VAL A 62 15.93 -4.54 39.23
N VAL A 63 15.61 -5.83 39.24
CA VAL A 63 15.57 -6.64 40.47
C VAL A 63 16.98 -6.78 41.08
N LEU A 64 18.01 -7.02 40.26
CA LEU A 64 19.40 -7.02 40.72
C LEU A 64 19.83 -5.66 41.28
N PHE A 65 19.35 -4.57 40.69
CA PHE A 65 19.59 -3.21 41.19
C PHE A 65 18.94 -3.00 42.57
N PHE A 66 17.72 -3.48 42.78
CA PHE A 66 17.10 -3.48 44.11
C PHE A 66 17.87 -4.33 45.11
N TRP A 67 18.40 -5.48 44.68
CA TRP A 67 19.23 -6.32 45.54
C TRP A 67 20.54 -5.61 45.93
N ALA A 68 21.16 -4.88 45.00
CA ALA A 68 22.37 -4.11 45.28
C ALA A 68 22.13 -2.96 46.28
N LEU A 69 21.00 -2.27 46.19
CA LEU A 69 20.66 -1.13 47.07
C LEU A 69 20.19 -1.57 48.46
N PHE A 70 19.27 -2.53 48.54
CA PHE A 70 18.55 -2.85 49.77
C PHE A 70 19.00 -4.16 50.45
N LYS A 71 19.87 -4.95 49.78
CA LYS A 71 20.29 -6.30 50.20
C LYS A 71 19.07 -7.20 50.55
N TYR A 72 19.29 -8.27 51.33
CA TYR A 72 18.24 -9.20 51.75
C TYR A 72 17.35 -8.63 52.89
N GLY A 73 16.76 -7.45 52.68
CA GLY A 73 15.82 -6.83 53.61
C GLY A 73 14.34 -7.09 53.25
N VAL A 74 13.43 -6.82 54.20
CA VAL A 74 11.98 -6.91 53.95
C VAL A 74 11.53 -5.96 52.82
N ILE A 75 12.17 -4.78 52.76
CA ILE A 75 11.91 -3.78 51.72
C ILE A 75 12.27 -4.29 50.32
N PHE A 76 13.29 -5.15 50.20
CA PHE A 76 13.68 -5.75 48.93
C PHE A 76 12.58 -6.68 48.42
N TRP A 77 12.07 -7.58 49.28
CA TRP A 77 11.01 -8.50 48.87
C TRP A 77 9.73 -7.76 48.48
N PHE A 78 9.40 -6.69 49.22
CA PHE A 78 8.23 -5.88 48.94
C PHE A 78 8.28 -5.16 47.58
N LEU A 79 9.46 -4.75 47.10
CA LEU A 79 9.63 -4.14 45.78
C LEU A 79 9.89 -5.18 44.68
N ALA A 80 10.79 -6.12 44.93
CA ALA A 80 11.27 -7.06 43.93
C ALA A 80 10.18 -8.03 43.47
N VAL A 81 9.34 -8.54 44.37
CA VAL A 81 8.28 -9.49 44.01
C VAL A 81 7.24 -8.88 43.07
N PRO A 82 6.59 -7.74 43.38
CA PRO A 82 5.62 -7.15 42.48
C PRO A 82 6.27 -6.69 41.17
N THR A 83 7.50 -6.18 41.19
CA THR A 83 8.22 -5.81 39.96
C THR A 83 8.49 -7.04 39.08
N ALA A 84 9.03 -8.13 39.65
CA ALA A 84 9.32 -9.36 38.91
C ALA A 84 8.03 -9.99 38.34
N LEU A 85 6.96 -10.03 39.14
CA LEU A 85 5.67 -10.56 38.71
C LEU A 85 5.08 -9.73 37.58
N LEU A 86 5.16 -8.40 37.67
CA LEU A 86 4.67 -7.49 36.64
C LEU A 86 5.46 -7.62 35.34
N THR A 87 6.80 -7.68 35.41
CA THR A 87 7.64 -7.91 34.22
C THR A 87 7.30 -9.23 33.55
N LEU A 88 7.13 -10.30 34.33
CA LEU A 88 6.81 -11.62 33.82
C LEU A 88 5.43 -11.63 33.13
N PHE A 89 4.44 -10.98 33.74
CA PHE A 89 3.09 -10.86 33.18
C PHE A 89 3.08 -10.10 31.85
N ILE A 90 3.84 -8.99 31.75
CA ILE A 90 3.94 -8.21 30.52
C ILE A 90 4.68 -8.98 29.42
N ALA A 91 5.70 -9.76 29.78
CA ALA A 91 6.52 -10.47 28.80
C ALA A 91 5.84 -11.73 28.24
N LEU A 92 5.17 -12.52 29.10
CA LEU A 92 4.50 -13.76 28.68
C LEU A 92 3.03 -13.55 28.28
N GLY A 93 2.43 -12.42 28.64
CA GLY A 93 1.05 -12.10 28.33
C GLY A 93 0.83 -11.91 26.82
N SER A 94 -0.21 -12.55 26.29
CA SER A 94 -0.75 -12.27 24.96
C SER A 94 -2.20 -11.80 25.09
N LEU A 95 -2.51 -10.66 24.49
CA LEU A 95 -3.85 -10.07 24.44
C LEU A 95 -4.32 -10.09 22.99
N ASN A 96 -5.45 -10.76 22.71
CA ASN A 96 -6.05 -10.81 21.38
C ASN A 96 -5.07 -11.23 20.26
N GLY A 97 -4.17 -12.17 20.54
CA GLY A 97 -3.17 -12.65 19.58
C GLY A 97 -1.96 -11.74 19.39
N ARG A 98 -1.87 -10.61 20.09
CA ARG A 98 -0.70 -9.71 20.10
C ARG A 98 -0.02 -9.72 21.46
N PRO A 99 1.32 -9.52 21.50
CA PRO A 99 2.03 -9.48 22.77
C PRO A 99 1.66 -8.23 23.57
N VAL A 100 1.50 -8.35 24.88
CA VAL A 100 1.08 -7.24 25.77
C VAL A 100 2.04 -6.06 25.68
N LEU A 101 3.33 -6.31 25.42
CA LEU A 101 4.34 -5.27 25.22
C LEU A 101 3.96 -4.24 24.13
N SER A 102 3.27 -4.68 23.07
CA SER A 102 2.80 -3.79 22.00
C SER A 102 1.72 -2.80 22.46
N HIS A 103 0.98 -3.15 23.52
CA HIS A 103 -0.07 -2.32 24.09
C HIS A 103 0.45 -1.38 25.18
N VAL A 104 1.66 -1.58 25.71
CA VAL A 104 2.20 -0.76 26.82
C VAL A 104 2.35 0.71 26.42
N PHE A 105 3.03 1.01 25.31
CA PHE A 105 3.23 2.40 24.87
C PHE A 105 1.91 3.11 24.53
N PRO A 106 1.00 2.52 23.72
CA PRO A 106 -0.31 3.11 23.46
C PRO A 106 -1.15 3.27 24.72
N LEU A 107 -1.08 2.34 25.68
CA LEU A 107 -1.83 2.42 26.92
C LEU A 107 -1.37 3.60 27.78
N ILE A 108 -0.05 3.78 27.91
CA ILE A 108 0.52 4.92 28.64
C ILE A 108 0.14 6.25 27.94
N SER A 109 0.28 6.30 26.61
CA SER A 109 -0.12 7.47 25.82
C SER A 109 -1.61 7.78 25.98
N TYR A 110 -2.47 6.76 25.95
CA TYR A 110 -3.91 6.91 26.12
C TYR A 110 -4.32 7.40 27.52
N ILE A 111 -3.62 6.95 28.57
CA ILE A 111 -3.89 7.40 29.95
C ILE A 111 -3.45 8.86 30.12
N SER A 112 -2.30 9.23 29.58
CA SER A 112 -1.76 10.60 29.68
C SER A 112 -2.45 11.59 28.73
N ALA A 113 -3.05 11.12 27.64
CA ALA A 113 -3.70 11.98 26.66
C ALA A 113 -4.99 12.61 27.21
N PRO A 114 -5.22 13.92 26.98
CA PRO A 114 -6.47 14.56 27.34
C PRO A 114 -7.63 13.96 26.53
N LYS A 115 -8.66 13.41 27.20
CA LYS A 115 -9.84 12.78 26.57
C LYS A 115 -10.84 13.79 26.01
N ARG A 116 -10.39 14.72 25.17
CA ARG A 116 -11.28 15.68 24.49
C ARG A 116 -11.75 15.06 23.18
N ARG A 117 -12.99 14.57 23.17
CA ARG A 117 -13.67 14.20 21.92
C ARG A 117 -14.26 15.47 21.31
N LEU A 118 -13.46 16.16 20.49
CA LEU A 118 -13.92 17.29 19.70
C LEU A 118 -14.41 16.77 18.36
N PHE A 119 -15.71 16.90 18.11
CA PHE A 119 -16.28 16.63 16.79
C PHE A 119 -15.76 17.70 15.82
N HIS A 120 -14.76 17.36 15.01
CA HIS A 120 -14.28 18.22 13.94
C HIS A 120 -15.06 17.87 12.67
N ARG A 121 -15.84 18.82 12.17
CA ARG A 121 -16.35 18.76 10.80
C ARG A 121 -15.19 19.07 9.88
N GLU A 122 -14.44 18.06 9.52
CA GLU A 122 -13.42 18.16 8.50
C GLU A 122 -14.15 18.35 7.16
N ALA A 123 -14.24 19.58 6.68
CA ALA A 123 -14.37 19.77 5.23
C ALA A 123 -13.19 19.01 4.63
N PRO A 124 -13.39 18.12 3.64
CA PRO A 124 -12.32 17.26 3.15
C PRO A 124 -11.21 18.15 2.59
N VAL A 125 -10.19 18.39 3.41
CA VAL A 125 -8.96 19.01 2.96
C VAL A 125 -8.28 17.88 2.20
N ILE A 126 -8.58 17.79 0.91
CA ILE A 126 -7.81 16.98 -0.02
C ILE A 126 -6.42 17.63 -0.01
N ILE A 127 -5.55 17.16 0.88
CA ILE A 127 -4.13 17.44 0.78
C ILE A 127 -3.68 16.65 -0.44
N ILE A 128 -3.86 17.24 -1.61
CA ILE A 128 -3.06 16.92 -2.77
C ILE A 128 -1.66 17.24 -2.28
N LYS A 129 -0.95 16.21 -1.82
CA LYS A 129 0.49 16.23 -1.70
C LYS A 129 0.94 16.57 -3.11
N LYS A 130 1.09 17.87 -3.40
CA LYS A 130 1.77 18.36 -4.59
C LYS A 130 3.13 17.72 -4.42
N ARG A 131 3.28 16.56 -5.08
CA ARG A 131 4.51 15.84 -5.20
C ARG A 131 5.48 16.94 -5.55
N ALA A 132 6.38 17.24 -4.62
CA ALA A 132 7.51 18.08 -4.92
C ALA A 132 8.21 17.30 -6.02
N GLU A 133 7.87 17.63 -7.25
CA GLU A 133 8.67 17.29 -8.40
C GLU A 133 10.02 17.85 -8.04
N GLU A 134 10.94 16.93 -7.77
CA GLU A 134 12.35 17.23 -7.70
C GLU A 134 12.67 18.04 -8.96
N LYS A 135 12.94 19.33 -8.77
CA LYS A 135 13.64 20.17 -9.74
C LYS A 135 15.09 19.70 -9.90
N LYS A 136 15.29 18.42 -10.19
CA LYS A 136 16.59 17.80 -10.48
C LYS A 136 16.66 17.26 -11.92
N SER A 137 15.53 17.15 -12.63
CA SER A 137 15.51 16.67 -14.02
C SER A 137 15.64 17.80 -15.07
N ALA A 138 15.20 19.03 -14.77
CA ALA A 138 15.15 20.09 -15.79
C ALA A 138 16.53 20.63 -16.23
N THR A 139 17.58 20.51 -15.40
CA THR A 139 18.90 21.07 -15.74
C THR A 139 19.86 20.01 -16.31
N LEU A 140 19.65 18.73 -16.00
CA LEU A 140 20.51 17.62 -16.47
C LEU A 140 19.95 16.90 -17.72
N ALA A 141 18.65 16.98 -17.99
CA ALA A 141 18.05 16.36 -19.17
C ALA A 141 18.19 17.19 -20.46
N SER A 142 18.50 18.49 -20.36
CA SER A 142 18.57 19.37 -21.55
C SER A 142 19.68 18.94 -22.52
N GLY A 143 20.86 18.57 -22.01
CA GLY A 143 21.98 18.12 -22.85
C GLY A 143 21.73 16.77 -23.54
N GLU A 144 21.18 15.80 -22.80
CA GLU A 144 20.79 14.48 -23.33
C GLU A 144 19.68 14.61 -24.40
N VAL A 145 18.65 15.44 -24.12
CA VAL A 145 17.53 15.67 -25.05
C VAL A 145 18.00 16.40 -26.31
N GLN A 146 18.91 17.38 -26.19
CA GLN A 146 19.51 18.05 -27.34
C GLN A 146 20.34 17.09 -28.19
N ASN A 147 21.14 16.22 -27.58
CA ASN A 147 21.92 15.21 -28.31
C ASN A 147 21.02 14.20 -29.04
N ARG A 148 19.90 13.80 -28.41
CA ARG A 148 18.89 12.93 -29.04
C ARG A 148 18.18 13.61 -30.21
N LEU A 149 17.79 14.89 -30.06
CA LEU A 149 17.20 15.67 -31.16
C LEU A 149 18.18 15.82 -32.33
N LYS A 150 19.46 16.12 -32.04
CA LYS A 150 20.51 16.27 -33.06
C LYS A 150 20.75 14.96 -33.82
N ARG A 151 20.73 13.82 -33.11
CA ARG A 151 20.86 12.49 -33.71
C ARG A 151 19.67 12.16 -34.61
N LEU A 152 18.45 12.48 -34.18
CA LEU A 152 17.25 12.28 -35.00
C LEU A 152 17.26 13.16 -36.26
N ALA A 153 17.64 14.44 -36.13
CA ALA A 153 17.76 15.35 -37.26
C ALA A 153 18.81 14.85 -38.29
N TYR A 154 19.96 14.35 -37.81
CA TYR A 154 20.99 13.78 -38.69
C TYR A 154 20.51 12.53 -39.44
N ILE A 155 19.80 11.63 -38.76
CA ILE A 155 19.25 10.41 -39.39
C ILE A 155 18.22 10.77 -40.47
N LEU A 156 17.39 11.79 -40.21
CA LEU A 156 16.42 12.28 -41.19
C LEU A 156 17.11 12.87 -42.42
N ASP A 157 18.13 13.70 -42.22
CA ASP A 157 18.90 14.32 -43.32
C ASP A 157 19.67 13.29 -44.16
N GLN A 158 20.19 12.21 -43.55
CA GLN A 158 20.79 11.12 -44.32
C GLN A 158 19.76 10.39 -45.18
N LYS A 159 18.54 10.18 -44.70
CA LYS A 159 17.49 9.51 -45.47
C LYS A 159 17.02 10.33 -46.66
N THR A 160 16.86 11.65 -46.49
CA THR A 160 16.44 12.53 -47.59
C THR A 160 17.47 12.55 -48.73
N ASN A 161 18.76 12.68 -48.39
CA ASN A 161 19.84 12.64 -49.39
C ASN A 161 19.90 11.31 -50.16
N VAL A 162 19.64 10.18 -49.48
CA VAL A 162 19.61 8.85 -50.12
C VAL A 162 18.38 8.72 -51.04
N GLU A 163 17.22 9.26 -50.64
CA GLU A 163 16.03 9.28 -51.49
C GLU A 163 16.23 10.12 -52.76
N GLU A 164 16.88 11.29 -52.65
CA GLU A 164 17.22 12.11 -53.82
C GLU A 164 18.20 11.39 -54.77
N GLN A 165 19.19 10.67 -54.24
CA GLN A 165 20.10 9.86 -55.05
C GLN A 165 19.37 8.74 -55.79
N MET A 166 18.44 8.03 -55.14
CA MET A 166 17.66 6.97 -55.79
C MET A 166 16.79 7.51 -56.93
N VAL A 167 16.23 8.71 -56.79
CA VAL A 167 15.45 9.38 -57.86
C VAL A 167 16.37 9.79 -59.02
N HIS A 168 17.55 10.34 -58.73
CA HIS A 168 18.52 10.72 -59.76
C HIS A 168 19.07 9.52 -60.54
N ASP A 169 19.42 8.44 -59.85
CA ASP A 169 19.90 7.21 -60.47
C ASP A 169 18.81 6.55 -61.32
N ALA A 170 17.56 6.52 -60.83
CA ALA A 170 16.42 6.03 -61.60
C ALA A 170 16.19 6.86 -62.87
N ASN A 171 16.31 8.19 -62.79
CA ASN A 171 16.16 9.06 -63.95
C ASN A 171 17.31 8.88 -64.96
N GLN A 172 18.56 8.73 -64.50
CA GLN A 172 19.68 8.41 -65.39
C GLN A 172 19.51 7.05 -66.07
N GLN A 173 19.02 6.04 -65.36
CA GLN A 173 18.72 4.73 -65.95
C GLN A 173 17.62 4.81 -67.01
N MET A 174 16.58 5.62 -66.78
CA MET A 174 15.54 5.88 -67.78
C MET A 174 16.12 6.55 -69.03
N VAL A 175 16.92 7.62 -68.86
CA VAL A 175 17.56 8.33 -69.99
C VAL A 175 18.55 7.42 -70.74
N ALA A 176 19.35 6.61 -70.03
CA ALA A 176 20.27 5.66 -70.65
C ALA A 176 19.54 4.54 -71.41
N ASN A 177 18.38 4.09 -70.93
CA ASN A 177 17.57 3.12 -71.67
C ASN A 177 16.95 3.74 -72.93
N ASP A 178 16.48 4.99 -72.87
CA ASP A 178 15.96 5.70 -74.04
C ASP A 178 17.03 5.93 -75.11
N THR A 179 18.27 6.29 -74.74
CA THR A 179 19.36 6.47 -75.71
C THR A 179 19.80 5.15 -76.35
N ASN A 180 19.87 4.05 -75.59
CA ASN A 180 20.17 2.72 -76.11
C ASN A 180 19.08 2.22 -77.08
N ASN A 181 17.81 2.46 -76.75
CA ASN A 181 16.69 2.13 -77.62
C ASN A 181 16.69 2.99 -78.89
N HIS A 182 17.02 4.29 -78.79
CA HIS A 182 17.11 5.19 -79.95
C HIS A 182 18.25 4.79 -80.90
N ALA A 183 19.44 4.44 -80.37
CA ALA A 183 20.59 4.00 -81.16
C ALA A 183 20.34 2.67 -81.91
N ASN A 184 19.55 1.77 -81.32
CA ASN A 184 19.17 0.50 -81.94
C ASN A 184 18.15 0.71 -83.10
N VAL A 185 17.28 1.71 -83.01
CA VAL A 185 16.30 2.03 -84.06
C VAL A 185 16.95 2.63 -85.32
N THR A 186 18.09 3.33 -85.18
CA THR A 186 18.80 3.97 -86.30
C THR A 186 19.78 3.05 -87.06
N ASN A 187 20.03 1.83 -86.57
CA ASN A 187 20.98 0.87 -87.16
C ASN A 187 20.25 -0.32 -87.83
N LYS A 188 19.24 0.01 -88.65
CA LYS A 188 18.51 -0.91 -89.54
C LYS A 188 18.23 -0.21 -90.86
#